data_AF-A0A800KUM8-F1
#
_entry.id   AF-A0A800KUM8-F1
#
_cell.length_a   1.000
_cell.length_b   1.000
_cell.length_c   1.000
_cell.angle_alpha   90.00
_cell.angle_beta   90.00
_cell.angle_gamma   90.00
#
_symmetry.space_group_name_H-M   'P 1'
#
loop_
_entity.id
_entity.type
_entity.pdbx_description
1 polymer ?
#
loop_
_entity_poly.entity_id
_entity_poly.type
_entity_poly.pdbx_seq_one_letter_code
_entity_poly.pdbx_strand_id
1 'polypeptide(L)'
;MLLALSVQAQQPDADFSYGQLVFPEQGVSINIEVAKTRPQRSIGLMFRESLAADKGMLFIFEEEVIQRVWMKNTLIPLDIMFISSDGKLVSLLSHVQ
;
A
#
# COMPACT_ATOMS: atom_id res chain seq x y z
N MET A 1 4.86 -34.98 24.97
CA MET A 1 5.95 -34.14 24.45
C MET A 1 5.86 -34.14 22.93
N LEU A 2 5.25 -33.11 22.34
CA LEU A 2 5.49 -32.61 20.97
C LEU A 2 4.63 -31.36 20.81
N LEU A 3 5.28 -30.21 21.03
CA LEU A 3 4.73 -28.89 20.77
C LEU A 3 4.85 -28.63 19.26
N ALA A 4 3.72 -28.54 18.56
CA ALA A 4 3.69 -27.96 17.22
C ALA A 4 3.55 -26.43 17.38
N LEU A 5 4.68 -25.74 17.52
CA LEU A 5 4.76 -24.31 17.25
C LEU A 5 4.84 -24.12 15.74
N SER A 6 3.70 -24.12 15.06
CA SER A 6 3.58 -23.58 13.71
C SER A 6 3.26 -22.09 13.83
N VAL A 7 4.28 -21.30 14.14
CA VAL A 7 4.29 -19.87 13.83
C VAL A 7 4.97 -19.75 12.46
N GLN A 8 4.20 -19.87 11.39
CA GLN A 8 4.64 -19.50 10.04
C GLN A 8 3.73 -18.39 9.51
N ALA A 9 4.17 -17.14 9.71
CA ALA A 9 4.21 -16.05 8.72
C ALA A 9 4.35 -14.69 9.43
N GLN A 10 5.33 -14.55 10.33
CA GLN A 10 5.85 -13.22 10.61
C GLN A 10 6.87 -12.93 9.48
N GLN A 11 6.41 -12.39 8.34
CA GLN A 11 7.38 -11.76 7.44
C GLN A 11 7.92 -10.54 8.20
N PRO A 12 9.23 -10.51 8.48
CA PRO A 12 9.81 -9.45 9.30
C PRO A 12 9.51 -8.15 8.58
N ASP A 13 8.97 -7.18 9.32
CA ASP A 13 8.58 -5.86 8.86
C ASP A 13 9.50 -5.43 7.72
N ALA A 14 9.02 -5.48 6.48
CA ALA A 14 9.77 -4.86 5.40
C ALA A 14 9.94 -3.41 5.85
N ASP A 15 11.17 -2.92 5.91
CA ASP A 15 11.51 -1.61 6.49
C ASP A 15 10.88 -0.50 5.64
N PHE A 16 9.59 -0.26 5.85
CA PHE A 16 8.81 0.75 5.17
C PHE A 16 9.13 2.08 5.82
N SER A 17 9.42 3.09 5.00
CA SER A 17 9.42 4.45 5.50
C SER A 17 7.97 4.90 5.75
N TYR A 18 7.75 5.79 6.70
CA TYR A 18 6.43 6.35 6.97
C TYR A 18 6.40 7.82 6.57
N GLY A 19 5.22 8.33 6.25
CA GLY A 19 4.99 9.72 5.93
C GLY A 19 3.52 10.10 6.10
N GLN A 20 3.19 11.33 5.71
CA GLN A 20 1.83 11.81 5.72
C GLN A 20 1.54 12.53 4.40
N LEU A 21 0.44 12.17 3.75
CA LEU A 21 -0.13 12.93 2.64
C LEU A 21 -1.19 13.86 3.20
N VAL A 22 -1.08 15.14 2.88
CA VAL A 22 -2.04 16.17 3.29
C VAL A 22 -2.73 16.69 2.05
N PHE A 23 -4.06 16.66 2.08
CA PHE A 23 -4.95 17.21 1.07
C PHE A 23 -5.58 18.48 1.65
N PRO A 24 -4.91 19.64 1.53
CA PRO A 24 -5.28 20.85 2.27
C PRO A 24 -6.65 21.41 1.84
N GLU A 25 -7.01 21.28 0.57
CA GLU A 25 -8.30 21.76 0.05
C GLU A 25 -9.49 20.99 0.63
N GLN A 26 -9.28 19.71 0.97
CA GLN A 26 -10.31 18.83 1.52
C GLN A 26 -10.20 18.70 3.06
N GLY A 27 -9.14 19.23 3.67
CA GLY A 27 -8.87 19.08 5.11
C GLY A 27 -8.60 17.62 5.53
N VAL A 28 -8.08 16.79 4.61
CA VAL A 28 -7.84 15.36 4.84
C VAL A 28 -6.34 15.11 4.97
N SER A 29 -5.96 14.29 5.95
CA SER A 29 -4.59 13.78 6.09
C SER A 29 -4.61 12.26 6.13
N ILE A 30 -3.70 11.64 5.40
CA ILE A 30 -3.54 10.18 5.33
C ILE A 30 -2.12 9.84 5.77
N ASN A 31 -2.02 9.01 6.80
CA ASN A 31 -0.77 8.41 7.25
C ASN A 31 -0.38 7.29 6.29
N ILE A 32 0.80 7.38 5.68
CA ILE A 32 1.22 6.47 4.62
C ILE A 32 2.45 5.65 5.01
N GLU A 33 2.42 4.39 4.60
CA GLU A 33 3.61 3.55 4.47
C GLU A 33 4.17 3.71 3.06
N VAL A 34 5.50 3.75 2.90
CA VAL A 34 6.15 4.02 1.62
C VAL A 34 6.88 2.79 1.12
N ALA A 35 6.38 2.21 0.03
CA ALA A 35 6.98 1.09 -0.66
C ALA A 35 7.87 1.57 -1.80
N LYS A 36 9.19 1.62 -1.57
CA LYS A 36 10.19 2.13 -2.53
C LYS A 36 10.87 1.04 -3.34
N THR A 37 11.07 -0.13 -2.75
CA THR A 37 11.81 -1.23 -3.38
C THR A 37 10.87 -2.20 -4.09
N ARG A 38 11.36 -2.93 -5.09
CA ARG A 38 10.57 -3.95 -5.78
C ARG A 38 9.98 -5.00 -4.81
N PRO A 39 10.73 -5.53 -3.81
CA PRO A 39 10.15 -6.41 -2.79
C PRO A 39 9.03 -5.76 -1.98
N GLN A 40 9.24 -4.53 -1.48
CA GLN A 40 8.22 -3.79 -0.73
C GLN A 40 6.93 -3.59 -1.54
N ARG A 41 7.06 -3.16 -2.80
CA ARG A 41 5.91 -2.98 -3.70
C ARG A 41 5.20 -4.29 -4.02
N SER A 42 5.95 -5.39 -4.10
CA SER A 42 5.36 -6.71 -4.36
C SER A 42 4.53 -7.19 -3.17
N ILE A 43 4.96 -6.90 -1.93
CA ILE A 43 4.21 -7.18 -0.70
C ILE A 43 2.96 -6.30 -0.62
N GLY A 44 3.12 -4.99 -0.83
CA GLY A 44 2.00 -4.05 -0.78
C GLY A 44 1.18 -4.17 0.50
N LEU A 45 -0.14 -4.22 0.36
CA LEU A 45 -1.11 -4.43 1.45
C LEU A 45 -1.57 -5.89 1.57
N MET A 46 -0.84 -6.87 1.02
CA MET A 46 -1.20 -8.28 1.15
C MET A 46 -1.33 -8.70 2.62
N PHE A 47 -2.27 -9.60 2.89
CA PHE A 47 -2.53 -10.19 4.22
C PHE A 47 -2.98 -9.21 5.31
N ARG A 48 -3.27 -7.95 4.97
CA ARG A 48 -3.88 -7.01 5.92
C ARG A 48 -5.36 -7.33 6.06
N GLU A 49 -5.79 -7.59 7.29
CA GLU A 49 -7.22 -7.83 7.61
C GLU A 49 -8.04 -6.54 7.62
N SER A 50 -7.38 -5.39 7.85
CA SER A 50 -8.02 -4.07 7.85
C SER A 50 -7.03 -2.97 7.50
N LEU A 51 -7.57 -1.85 7.02
CA LEU A 51 -6.86 -0.59 6.82
C LEU A 51 -7.73 0.52 7.39
N ALA A 52 -7.18 1.35 8.29
CA ALA A 52 -7.91 2.49 8.84
C ALA A 52 -8.16 3.54 7.74
N ALA A 53 -9.26 4.30 7.87
CA ALA A 53 -9.67 5.28 6.86
C ALA A 53 -8.64 6.42 6.65
N ASP A 54 -7.81 6.69 7.65
CA ASP A 54 -6.73 7.67 7.62
C ASP A 54 -5.36 7.04 7.30
N LYS A 55 -5.34 5.80 6.80
CA LYS A 55 -4.11 5.08 6.46
C LYS A 55 -4.09 4.63 5.00
N GLY A 56 -2.88 4.59 4.44
CA GLY A 56 -2.65 4.10 3.09
C GLY A 56 -1.23 3.66 2.86
N MET A 57 -0.95 3.25 1.63
CA MET A 57 0.40 2.92 1.18
C MET A 57 0.72 3.68 -0.11
N LEU A 58 1.88 4.32 -0.14
CA LEU A 58 2.42 5.01 -1.30
C LEU A 58 3.47 4.13 -1.99
N PHE A 59 3.23 3.83 -3.26
CA PHE A 59 4.16 3.08 -4.11
C PHE A 59 5.00 4.07 -4.92
N ILE A 60 6.31 4.08 -4.70
CA ILE A 60 7.23 4.93 -5.48
C ILE A 60 7.86 4.08 -6.58
N PHE A 61 7.79 4.59 -7.81
CA PHE A 61 8.40 4.01 -9.00
C PHE A 61 9.47 4.96 -9.53
N GLU A 62 10.54 4.40 -10.10
CA GLU A 62 11.64 5.18 -10.68
C GLU A 62 11.27 5.73 -12.08
N GLU A 63 10.29 5.11 -12.74
CA GLU A 63 9.84 5.47 -14.08
C GLU A 63 8.33 5.72 -14.11
N GLU A 64 7.89 6.69 -14.91
CA GLU A 64 6.48 6.97 -15.18
C GLU A 64 5.90 5.92 -16.14
N VAL A 65 5.54 4.77 -15.60
CA VAL A 65 4.89 3.69 -16.35
C VAL A 65 3.61 3.26 -15.66
N ILE A 66 2.60 2.90 -16.47
CA ILE A 66 1.37 2.33 -15.94
C ILE A 66 1.69 0.95 -15.36
N GLN A 67 1.59 0.85 -14.05
CA GLN A 67 1.83 -0.40 -13.33
C GLN A 67 0.55 -1.22 -13.33
N ARG A 68 0.67 -2.50 -13.68
CA ARG A 68 -0.43 -3.44 -13.47
C ARG A 68 -0.51 -3.73 -11.98
N VAL A 69 -1.60 -3.31 -11.37
CA VAL A 69 -1.89 -3.63 -9.98
C VAL A 69 -2.72 -4.91 -9.96
N TRP A 70 -2.38 -5.79 -9.02
CA TRP A 70 -3.11 -7.01 -8.75
C TRP A 70 -3.51 -7.02 -7.27
N MET A 71 -4.63 -7.65 -6.94
CA MET A 71 -5.13 -7.73 -5.57
C MET A 71 -4.98 -9.13 -4.96
N LYS A 72 -3.96 -9.86 -5.42
CA LYS A 72 -3.70 -11.20 -4.94
C LYS A 72 -3.48 -11.18 -3.41
N ASN A 73 -4.33 -11.88 -2.67
CA ASN A 73 -4.30 -11.96 -1.20
C ASN A 73 -4.60 -10.63 -0.47
N THR A 74 -5.26 -9.68 -1.12
CA THR A 74 -5.81 -8.49 -0.45
C THR A 74 -7.18 -8.84 0.12
N LEU A 75 -7.35 -8.79 1.44
CA LEU A 75 -8.59 -9.19 2.11
C LEU A 75 -9.64 -8.07 2.17
N ILE A 76 -9.25 -6.84 1.82
CA ILE A 76 -10.05 -5.63 1.90
C ILE A 76 -10.21 -4.99 0.52
N PRO A 77 -11.39 -4.43 0.18
CA PRO A 77 -11.53 -3.61 -1.01
C PRO A 77 -10.69 -2.34 -0.89
N LEU A 78 -10.01 -1.95 -1.96
CA LEU A 78 -9.12 -0.79 -1.97
C LEU A 78 -9.46 0.17 -3.10
N ASP A 79 -9.13 1.44 -2.89
CA ASP A 79 -9.05 2.44 -3.95
C ASP A 79 -7.58 2.71 -4.27
N ILE A 80 -7.25 2.80 -5.56
CA ILE A 80 -5.90 3.09 -6.06
C ILE A 80 -5.93 4.39 -6.83
N MET A 81 -5.12 5.35 -6.41
CA MET A 81 -4.84 6.58 -7.14
C MET A 81 -3.47 6.50 -7.82
N PHE A 82 -3.44 6.72 -9.14
CA PHE A 82 -2.20 6.88 -9.89
C PHE A 82 -1.89 8.37 -10.01
N ILE A 83 -0.70 8.75 -9.56
CA ILE A 83 -0.25 10.14 -9.51
C ILE A 83 1.03 10.25 -10.35
N SER A 84 1.11 11.24 -11.24
CA SER A 84 2.30 11.55 -12.03
C SER A 84 3.39 12.21 -11.19
N SER A 85 4.61 12.30 -11.72
CA SER A 85 5.74 12.91 -10.98
C SER A 85 5.53 14.40 -10.64
N ASP A 86 4.67 15.10 -11.39
CA ASP A 86 4.27 16.48 -11.12
C ASP A 86 3.13 16.60 -10.08
N GLY A 87 2.72 15.49 -9.46
CA GLY A 87 1.74 15.45 -8.38
C GLY A 87 0.28 15.47 -8.84
N LYS A 88 0.00 15.28 -10.13
CA LYS A 88 -1.38 15.25 -10.65
C LYS A 88 -1.98 13.85 -10.61
N LEU A 89 -3.26 13.77 -10.26
CA LEU A 89 -4.03 12.53 -10.38
C LEU A 89 -4.22 12.19 -11.87
N VAL A 90 -3.71 11.04 -12.27
CA VAL A 90 -3.83 10.51 -13.64
C VAL A 90 -5.04 9.59 -13.76
N SER A 91 -5.25 8.72 -12.77
CA SER A 91 -6.34 7.74 -12.78
C SER A 91 -6.72 7.33 -11.36
N LEU A 92 -7.99 6.98 -11.18
CA LEU A 92 -8.54 6.41 -9.96
C LEU A 92 -9.21 5.07 -10.29
N LEU A 93 -8.85 4.02 -9.56
CA LEU A 93 -9.56 2.75 -9.55
C LEU A 93 -10.20 2.59 -8.18
N SER A 94 -11.52 2.46 -8.13
CA SER A 94 -12.23 2.33 -6.85
C SER A 94 -12.76 0.92 -6.62
N HIS A 95 -12.81 0.50 -5.36
CA HIS A 95 -13.33 -0.79 -4.88
C HIS A 95 -12.71 -2.01 -5.59
N VAL A 96 -11.40 -1.99 -5.83
CA VAL A 96 -10.70 -3.12 -6.44
C VAL A 96 -10.50 -4.26 -5.43
N GLN A 97 -10.64 -5.51 -5.91
CA GLN A 97 -10.46 -6.78 -5.18
C GLN A 97 -9.83 -7.84 -6.10
#